data_AF-A0A2T5DWA2-F1
#
_entry.id   AF-A0A2T5DWA2-F1
#
_cell.length_a   1.000
_cell.length_b   1.000
_cell.length_c   1.000
_cell.angle_alpha   90.00
_cell.angle_beta   90.00
_cell.angle_gamma   90.00
#
_symmetry.space_group_name_H-M   'P 1'
#
loop_
_entity.id
_entity.type
_entity.pdbx_description
1 polymer ?
#
loop_
_entity_poly.entity_id
_entity_poly.type
_entity_poly.pdbx_seq_one_letter_code
_entity_poly.pdbx_strand_id
1 'polypeptide(L)'
;MGRIGKKIKMKVIRKVINEKIVFDLKDKFSIEDTIRLYPNIAMTSILHVLIVPDNEDVHNYSPFQGYNLNLFDPKYIALLHLMSIMPSTANEVYMNQDELIDFRNGYSTGTYLILDKSSFAKRIGVFDGLPFIYCYCIDEDVVQHVNDVCEGFKYQPITVGWDDTCNVVIDDDFRTFSLDESICERLSVVRTDGVLPEKAESFFYGSCRRKGVFHDINLPSYNHAVTNPNEAVLYSLGFKLPNQEKLKSGADKSPYIEAMISSSNTVKEFGNTNVQSSSKSDLVLYCPSIYTHLYDFNSQFWNNIKRKEKSKVVRDFIMNGLFKNPNYSGFNFSLKNEQQSKELQKSGLVRQIEQIRKFELQFSSAAINFLAVSNNAPALRLPNKLNFYHSSLRDIESLSKSGSQQSETKLKRKFDQLTSSMKDEIGEDLCEYIVAKSSSLTLCSDSILEWRCCLNQLNLFRVLRSDPL
;
A
#
# COMPACT_ATOMS: atom_id res chain seq x y z
N MET A 1 -48.53 -32.73 -31.09
CA MET A 1 -49.62 -32.50 -30.11
C MET A 1 -49.02 -32.20 -28.74
N GLY A 2 -49.26 -30.98 -28.24
CA GLY A 2 -49.36 -30.63 -26.81
C GLY A 2 -48.10 -30.59 -25.93
N ARG A 3 -47.63 -29.38 -25.60
CA ARG A 3 -47.54 -28.82 -24.22
C ARG A 3 -46.91 -27.42 -24.26
N ILE A 4 -47.73 -26.38 -24.21
CA ILE A 4 -48.00 -25.51 -23.03
C ILE A 4 -46.77 -24.71 -22.61
N GLY A 5 -46.68 -23.48 -23.14
CA GLY A 5 -45.81 -22.43 -22.64
C GLY A 5 -46.39 -21.78 -21.39
N LYS A 6 -45.58 -21.67 -20.33
CA LYS A 6 -45.85 -20.84 -19.16
C LYS A 6 -44.97 -19.59 -19.20
N LYS A 7 -45.52 -18.50 -19.73
CA LYS A 7 -45.12 -17.12 -19.41
C LYS A 7 -45.78 -16.76 -18.08
N ILE A 8 -45.07 -16.85 -16.95
CA ILE A 8 -45.53 -16.31 -15.67
C ILE A 8 -44.40 -15.53 -14.98
N LYS A 9 -44.61 -14.21 -14.95
CA LYS A 9 -44.21 -13.20 -13.95
C LYS A 9 -42.72 -12.92 -13.69
N MET A 10 -42.12 -12.15 -14.60
CA MET A 10 -40.95 -11.30 -14.34
C MET A 10 -41.33 -9.85 -13.96
N LYS A 11 -42.42 -9.67 -13.19
CA LYS A 11 -42.97 -8.35 -12.81
C LYS A 11 -43.12 -8.13 -11.29
N VAL A 12 -42.89 -9.14 -10.45
CA VAL A 12 -43.04 -9.03 -8.98
C VAL A 12 -41.69 -8.82 -8.28
N ILE A 13 -40.57 -9.26 -8.86
CA ILE A 13 -39.24 -9.11 -8.25
C ILE A 13 -38.70 -7.67 -8.34
N ARG A 14 -39.08 -6.90 -9.37
CA ARG A 14 -38.66 -5.48 -9.49
C ARG A 14 -39.34 -4.53 -8.51
N LYS A 15 -40.52 -4.90 -7.97
CA LYS A 15 -41.23 -4.03 -7.01
C LYS A 15 -40.75 -4.23 -5.57
N VAL A 16 -40.41 -5.47 -5.20
CA VAL A 16 -39.88 -5.80 -3.85
C VAL A 16 -38.43 -5.33 -3.66
N ILE A 17 -37.63 -5.26 -4.74
CA ILE A 17 -36.26 -4.72 -4.66
C ILE A 17 -36.26 -3.18 -4.58
N ASN A 18 -37.19 -2.50 -5.26
CA ASN A 18 -37.26 -1.04 -5.19
C ASN A 18 -37.94 -0.50 -3.92
N GLU A 19 -38.82 -1.27 -3.26
CA GLU A 19 -39.46 -0.82 -2.01
C GLU A 19 -38.65 -1.16 -0.74
N LYS A 20 -37.72 -2.14 -0.79
CA LYS A 20 -36.80 -2.44 0.34
C LYS A 20 -35.49 -1.63 0.35
N ILE A 21 -35.17 -0.93 -0.74
CA ILE A 21 -33.98 -0.04 -0.81
C ILE A 21 -34.31 1.39 -0.30
N VAL A 22 -35.58 1.69 -0.03
CA VAL A 22 -36.03 3.04 0.37
C VAL A 22 -36.30 3.19 1.87
N PHE A 23 -36.12 2.15 2.69
CA PHE A 23 -36.27 2.22 4.15
C PHE A 23 -35.16 1.45 4.86
N ASP A 24 -33.99 2.09 4.98
CA ASP A 24 -33.21 2.13 6.24
C ASP A 24 -32.04 3.15 6.21
N LEU A 25 -32.20 4.27 5.50
CA LEU A 25 -31.22 5.38 5.45
C LEU A 25 -31.65 6.60 6.29
N LYS A 26 -32.60 6.42 7.21
CA LYS A 26 -33.19 7.52 7.99
C LYS A 26 -32.78 7.61 9.45
N ASP A 27 -32.10 6.61 10.02
CA ASP A 27 -31.67 6.68 11.42
C ASP A 27 -30.24 6.17 11.60
N LYS A 28 -29.27 7.08 11.39
CA LYS A 28 -28.12 7.40 12.27
C LYS A 28 -27.09 8.22 11.49
N PHE A 29 -27.03 9.52 11.81
CA PHE A 29 -26.23 10.60 11.22
C PHE A 29 -26.58 10.93 9.76
N SER A 30 -27.20 12.09 9.56
CA SER A 30 -27.54 12.56 8.23
C SER A 30 -26.26 12.92 7.45
N ILE A 31 -26.16 12.47 6.20
CA ILE A 31 -25.11 12.88 5.25
C ILE A 31 -25.08 14.42 5.13
N GLU A 32 -26.20 15.10 5.41
CA GLU A 32 -26.29 16.56 5.46
C GLU A 32 -25.54 17.18 6.64
N ASP A 33 -25.47 16.53 7.81
CA ASP A 33 -24.69 16.99 8.98
C ASP A 33 -23.18 16.75 8.80
N THR A 34 -22.83 15.77 8.00
CA THR A 34 -21.45 15.46 7.62
C THR A 34 -20.90 16.43 6.57
N ILE A 35 -21.70 16.79 5.57
CA ILE A 35 -21.40 17.86 4.59
C ILE A 35 -21.36 19.25 5.29
N ARG A 36 -21.85 19.36 6.53
CA ARG A 36 -21.70 20.55 7.38
C ARG A 36 -20.36 20.62 8.13
N LEU A 37 -19.66 19.50 8.37
CA LEU A 37 -18.48 19.45 9.24
C LEU A 37 -17.16 19.81 8.54
N TYR A 38 -16.97 19.40 7.28
CA TYR A 38 -15.72 19.67 6.55
C TYR A 38 -15.99 20.29 5.17
N PRO A 39 -15.45 21.48 4.90
CA PRO A 39 -15.73 22.21 3.66
C PRO A 39 -15.10 21.55 2.43
N ASN A 40 -15.65 21.87 1.25
CA ASN A 40 -15.36 21.34 -0.08
C ASN A 40 -13.95 20.71 -0.25
N ILE A 41 -13.88 19.40 -0.05
CA ILE A 41 -12.65 18.59 -0.06
C ILE A 41 -11.92 18.72 -1.39
N ALA A 42 -12.63 18.90 -2.51
CA ALA A 42 -12.01 18.94 -3.84
C ALA A 42 -11.12 20.18 -4.05
N MET A 43 -11.52 21.35 -3.55
CA MET A 43 -10.75 22.60 -3.70
C MET A 43 -9.60 22.73 -2.69
N THR A 44 -9.66 21.99 -1.59
CA THR A 44 -8.61 21.95 -0.56
C THR A 44 -7.77 20.68 -0.60
N SER A 45 -8.04 19.78 -1.56
CA SER A 45 -7.22 18.58 -1.80
C SER A 45 -5.80 18.98 -2.19
N ILE A 46 -4.85 18.25 -1.64
CA ILE A 46 -3.44 18.40 -1.95
C ILE A 46 -3.07 17.31 -2.96
N LEU A 47 -2.54 17.74 -4.10
CA LEU A 47 -1.94 16.85 -5.09
C LEU A 47 -0.46 16.71 -4.79
N HIS A 48 -0.05 15.53 -4.37
CA HIS A 48 1.35 15.18 -4.15
C HIS A 48 1.92 14.52 -5.40
N VAL A 49 3.01 15.05 -5.94
CA VAL A 49 3.65 14.57 -7.17
C VAL A 49 5.11 14.25 -6.90
N LEU A 50 5.51 12.98 -7.00
CA LEU A 50 6.92 12.60 -7.04
C LEU A 50 7.41 12.62 -8.48
N ILE A 51 8.43 13.43 -8.75
CA ILE A 51 9.09 13.46 -10.05
C ILE A 51 10.20 12.43 -10.06
N VAL A 52 10.12 11.48 -10.99
CA VAL A 52 11.10 10.41 -11.16
C VAL A 52 11.88 10.61 -12.46
N PRO A 53 13.05 9.99 -12.63
CA PRO A 53 13.84 10.21 -13.83
C PRO A 53 13.19 9.48 -15.00
N ASP A 54 13.30 10.07 -16.20
CA ASP A 54 12.95 9.36 -17.42
C ASP A 54 13.80 8.08 -17.56
N ASN A 55 13.24 7.11 -18.28
CA ASN A 55 14.01 5.95 -18.68
C ASN A 55 13.81 5.69 -20.18
N GLU A 56 14.84 6.00 -20.95
CA GLU A 56 14.87 5.72 -22.39
C GLU A 56 15.36 4.30 -22.69
N ASP A 57 16.04 3.65 -21.73
CA ASP A 57 16.59 2.31 -21.90
C ASP A 57 15.64 1.23 -21.35
N VAL A 58 15.07 0.45 -22.28
CA VAL A 58 14.24 -0.71 -21.98
C VAL A 58 14.95 -1.80 -21.16
N HIS A 59 16.28 -1.77 -21.09
CA HIS A 59 17.08 -2.68 -20.26
C HIS A 59 17.31 -2.17 -18.84
N ASN A 60 16.99 -0.91 -18.56
CA ASN A 60 17.22 -0.28 -17.26
C ASN A 60 16.00 -0.41 -16.31
N TYR A 61 15.36 -1.57 -16.34
CA TYR A 61 14.25 -1.93 -15.47
C TYR A 61 14.60 -3.12 -14.57
N SER A 62 14.04 -3.14 -13.37
CA SER A 62 14.27 -4.20 -12.42
C SER A 62 13.68 -5.51 -12.94
N PRO A 63 14.44 -6.61 -12.91
CA PRO A 63 14.06 -7.84 -13.61
C PRO A 63 12.87 -8.58 -13.00
N PHE A 64 12.45 -8.27 -11.77
CA PHE A 64 11.38 -9.02 -11.12
C PHE A 64 10.08 -8.26 -10.94
N GLN A 65 10.10 -6.92 -10.86
CA GLN A 65 8.88 -6.09 -10.76
C GLN A 65 8.81 -4.94 -11.78
N GLY A 66 9.87 -4.68 -12.56
CA GLY A 66 9.83 -3.69 -13.64
C GLY A 66 10.00 -2.24 -13.18
N TYR A 67 10.61 -1.98 -12.02
CA TYR A 67 10.88 -0.61 -11.60
C TYR A 67 12.04 -0.01 -12.39
N ASN A 68 11.96 1.28 -12.72
CA ASN A 68 13.10 2.00 -13.29
C ASN A 68 14.30 1.90 -12.33
N LEU A 69 15.44 1.38 -12.79
CA LEU A 69 16.62 1.18 -11.94
C LEU A 69 17.28 2.51 -11.55
N ASN A 70 16.99 3.61 -12.25
CA ASN A 70 17.41 4.95 -11.80
C ASN A 70 16.77 5.37 -10.47
N LEU A 71 15.73 4.66 -10.01
CA LEU A 71 15.13 4.84 -8.69
C LEU A 71 15.96 4.23 -7.55
N PHE A 72 17.10 3.57 -7.84
CA PHE A 72 17.97 2.99 -6.81
C PHE A 72 18.55 4.02 -5.83
N ASP A 73 18.51 5.31 -6.16
CA ASP A 73 18.89 6.36 -5.22
C ASP A 73 18.00 6.29 -3.95
N PRO A 74 18.60 6.12 -2.75
CA PRO A 74 17.86 6.07 -1.49
C PRO A 74 16.95 7.29 -1.23
N LYS A 75 17.21 8.43 -1.86
CA LYS A 75 16.35 9.62 -1.78
C LYS A 75 14.93 9.34 -2.27
N TYR A 76 14.75 8.57 -3.35
CA TYR A 76 13.41 8.29 -3.88
C TYR A 76 12.54 7.51 -2.90
N ILE A 77 13.11 6.46 -2.27
CA ILE A 77 12.37 5.68 -1.29
C ILE A 77 12.06 6.51 -0.03
N ALA A 78 12.99 7.38 0.39
CA ALA A 78 12.76 8.31 1.49
C ALA A 78 11.63 9.31 1.17
N LEU A 79 11.61 9.89 -0.04
CA LEU A 79 10.51 10.77 -0.49
C LEU A 79 9.18 10.04 -0.53
N LEU A 80 9.12 8.79 -1.00
CA LEU A 80 7.88 8.01 -0.99
C LEU A 80 7.36 7.80 0.44
N HIS A 81 8.24 7.47 1.38
CA HIS A 81 7.85 7.33 2.78
C HIS A 81 7.35 8.64 3.38
N LEU A 82 8.06 9.75 3.16
CA LEU A 82 7.65 11.07 3.63
C LEU A 82 6.33 11.51 2.99
N MET A 83 6.22 11.44 1.67
CA MET A 83 5.01 11.79 0.92
C MET A 83 3.79 11.00 1.40
N SER A 84 3.98 9.73 1.80
CA SER A 84 2.87 8.88 2.27
C SER A 84 2.24 9.35 3.59
N ILE A 85 2.96 10.11 4.42
CA ILE A 85 2.48 10.55 5.73
C ILE A 85 2.02 12.01 5.76
N MET A 86 2.19 12.75 4.65
CA MET A 86 1.84 14.18 4.59
C MET A 86 0.32 14.42 4.56
N PRO A 87 -0.13 15.65 4.89
CA PRO A 87 -1.54 16.01 4.81
C PRO A 87 -2.11 15.78 3.41
N SER A 88 -3.32 15.24 3.32
CA SER A 88 -4.01 15.03 2.05
C SER A 88 -4.92 16.20 1.65
N THR A 89 -5.28 17.05 2.61
CA THR A 89 -6.04 18.28 2.36
C THR A 89 -5.52 19.43 3.23
N ALA A 90 -5.71 20.66 2.77
CA ALA A 90 -5.36 21.86 3.54
C ALA A 90 -6.19 22.01 4.83
N ASN A 91 -7.36 21.35 4.90
CA ASN A 91 -8.21 21.36 6.10
C ASN A 91 -7.49 20.72 7.30
N GLU A 92 -6.65 19.71 7.08
CA GLU A 92 -6.00 18.94 8.15
C GLU A 92 -5.07 19.79 9.03
N VAL A 93 -4.56 20.90 8.49
CA VAL A 93 -3.68 21.85 9.21
C VAL A 93 -4.41 22.60 10.33
N TYR A 94 -5.74 22.59 10.30
CA TYR A 94 -6.62 23.25 11.28
C TYR A 94 -7.28 22.26 12.24
N MET A 95 -6.91 20.98 12.16
CA MET A 95 -7.47 19.93 13.01
C MET A 95 -6.53 19.59 14.16
N ASN A 96 -7.09 19.41 15.34
CA ASN A 96 -6.39 18.71 16.42
C ASN A 96 -6.27 17.21 16.08
N GLN A 97 -5.58 16.45 16.93
CA GLN A 97 -5.28 15.04 16.63
C GLN A 97 -6.55 14.17 16.54
N ASP A 98 -7.52 14.35 17.43
CA ASP A 98 -8.76 13.57 17.42
C ASP A 98 -9.60 13.90 16.17
N GLU A 99 -9.70 15.19 15.84
CA GLU A 99 -10.38 15.66 14.62
C GLU A 99 -9.71 15.12 13.34
N LEU A 100 -8.38 15.03 13.33
CA LEU A 100 -7.62 14.47 12.22
C LEU A 100 -7.90 12.98 12.03
N ILE A 101 -7.94 12.21 13.14
CA ILE A 101 -8.26 10.78 13.12
C ILE A 101 -9.67 10.56 12.55
N ASP A 102 -10.66 11.30 13.07
CA ASP A 102 -12.04 11.22 12.59
C ASP A 102 -12.16 11.60 11.11
N PHE A 103 -11.49 12.67 10.70
CA PHE A 103 -11.48 13.12 9.31
C PHE A 103 -10.86 12.07 8.37
N ARG A 104 -9.77 11.42 8.80
CA ARG A 104 -9.10 10.36 8.05
C ARG A 104 -9.84 9.04 8.07
N ASN A 105 -10.72 8.76 9.02
CA ASN A 105 -11.61 7.60 8.95
C ASN A 105 -12.81 7.81 8.03
N GLY A 106 -13.30 9.04 7.94
CA GLY A 106 -14.53 9.38 7.21
C GLY A 106 -14.31 9.77 5.74
N TYR A 107 -13.35 10.67 5.48
CA TYR A 107 -13.41 11.53 4.29
C TYR A 107 -12.09 11.64 3.54
N SER A 108 -10.97 11.69 4.26
CA SER A 108 -9.67 12.00 3.69
C SER A 108 -9.21 10.93 2.72
N THR A 109 -8.86 11.27 1.48
CA THR A 109 -8.18 10.35 0.56
C THR A 109 -7.01 11.10 -0.07
N GLY A 110 -5.82 10.50 0.01
CA GLY A 110 -4.63 11.12 -0.54
C GLY A 110 -4.63 11.02 -2.07
N THR A 111 -4.20 12.10 -2.72
CA THR A 111 -4.02 12.14 -4.18
C THR A 111 -2.54 12.19 -4.50
N TYR A 112 -2.02 11.11 -5.07
CA TYR A 112 -0.60 10.93 -5.33
C TYR A 112 -0.37 10.61 -6.80
N LEU A 113 0.64 11.24 -7.40
CA LEU A 113 1.15 10.92 -8.72
C LEU A 113 2.64 10.65 -8.63
N ILE A 114 3.09 9.63 -9.36
CA ILE A 114 4.51 9.34 -9.56
C ILE A 114 4.71 9.44 -11.07
N LEU A 115 5.41 10.47 -11.52
CA LEU A 115 5.54 10.80 -12.94
C LEU A 115 7.01 10.96 -13.30
N ASP A 116 7.42 10.34 -14.40
CA ASP A 116 8.70 10.68 -15.01
C ASP A 116 8.70 12.13 -15.53
N LYS A 117 9.88 12.73 -15.70
CA LYS A 117 10.04 14.14 -16.11
C LYS A 117 9.24 14.46 -17.38
N SER A 118 9.27 13.57 -18.37
CA SER A 118 8.57 13.78 -19.64
C SER A 118 7.04 13.66 -19.51
N SER A 119 6.53 12.74 -18.69
CA SER A 119 5.11 12.56 -18.38
C SER A 119 4.58 13.69 -17.51
N PHE A 120 5.38 14.19 -16.57
CA PHE A 120 5.06 15.38 -15.80
C PHE A 120 4.81 16.56 -16.73
N ALA A 121 5.75 16.88 -17.61
CA ALA A 121 5.63 17.98 -18.58
C ALA A 121 4.38 17.87 -19.46
N LYS A 122 3.98 16.65 -19.83
CA LYS A 122 2.81 16.42 -20.69
C LYS A 122 1.47 16.48 -19.96
N ARG A 123 1.44 16.18 -18.65
CA ARG A 123 0.19 15.89 -17.93
C ARG A 123 -0.14 16.90 -16.84
N ILE A 124 0.87 17.56 -16.26
CA ILE A 124 0.65 18.45 -15.10
C ILE A 124 -0.25 19.65 -15.45
N GLY A 125 -0.25 20.11 -16.71
CA GLY A 125 -1.10 21.20 -17.18
C GLY A 125 -2.61 20.99 -16.98
N VAL A 126 -3.08 19.74 -16.86
CA VAL A 126 -4.50 19.44 -16.54
C VAL A 126 -4.90 19.92 -15.14
N PHE A 127 -3.90 20.13 -14.27
CA PHE A 127 -4.08 20.58 -12.89
C PHE A 127 -3.82 22.08 -12.71
N ASP A 128 -3.63 22.84 -13.80
CA ASP A 128 -3.55 24.30 -13.69
C ASP A 128 -4.82 24.87 -13.05
N GLY A 129 -4.64 25.81 -12.13
CA GLY A 129 -5.69 26.36 -11.28
C GLY A 129 -5.93 25.57 -9.98
N LEU A 130 -5.37 24.37 -9.80
CA LEU A 130 -5.37 23.73 -8.48
C LEU A 130 -4.39 24.44 -7.53
N PRO A 131 -4.83 24.87 -6.34
CA PRO A 131 -4.01 25.70 -5.48
C PRO A 131 -2.88 24.96 -4.76
N PHE A 132 -3.10 23.67 -4.44
CA PHE A 132 -2.20 22.88 -3.61
C PHE A 132 -1.61 21.71 -4.42
N ILE A 133 -0.50 22.00 -5.12
CA ILE A 133 0.32 20.99 -5.80
C ILE A 133 1.69 20.99 -5.14
N TYR A 134 2.11 19.85 -4.61
CA TYR A 134 3.42 19.66 -4.00
C TYR A 134 4.26 18.71 -4.85
N CYS A 135 5.37 19.21 -5.38
CA CYS A 135 6.28 18.45 -6.24
C CYS A 135 7.53 18.05 -5.45
N TYR A 136 7.71 16.75 -5.23
CA TYR A 136 8.86 16.19 -4.54
C TYR A 136 10.03 16.01 -5.50
N CYS A 137 11.14 16.67 -5.20
CA CYS A 137 12.31 16.82 -6.05
C CYS A 137 13.56 16.27 -5.34
N ILE A 138 14.44 15.57 -6.08
CA ILE A 138 15.65 14.95 -5.49
C ILE A 138 16.90 15.84 -5.55
N ASP A 139 16.91 16.82 -6.46
CA ASP A 139 18.02 17.72 -6.79
C ASP A 139 17.52 19.01 -7.45
N GLU A 140 18.41 19.99 -7.59
CA GLU A 140 18.20 21.29 -8.24
C GLU A 140 17.68 21.17 -9.70
N ASP A 141 18.17 20.19 -10.47
CA ASP A 141 17.76 20.00 -11.87
C ASP A 141 16.27 19.64 -11.99
N VAL A 142 15.77 18.79 -11.09
CA VAL A 142 14.33 18.49 -11.02
C VAL A 142 13.53 19.71 -10.57
N VAL A 143 14.04 20.52 -9.64
CA VAL A 143 13.38 21.77 -9.19
C VAL A 143 13.24 22.74 -10.35
N GLN A 144 14.32 22.97 -11.11
CA GLN A 144 14.30 23.85 -12.28
C GLN A 144 13.32 23.34 -13.34
N HIS A 145 13.32 22.03 -13.60
CA HIS A 145 12.36 21.42 -14.53
C HIS A 145 10.90 21.66 -14.13
N VAL A 146 10.58 21.55 -12.83
CA VAL A 146 9.22 21.86 -12.33
C VAL A 146 8.87 23.32 -12.57
N ASN A 147 9.78 24.25 -12.25
CA ASN A 147 9.58 25.68 -12.43
C ASN A 147 9.37 26.06 -13.91
N ASP A 148 10.17 25.49 -14.80
CA ASP A 148 10.10 25.76 -16.24
C ASP A 148 8.80 25.22 -16.86
N VAL A 149 8.42 23.98 -16.54
CA VAL A 149 7.20 23.35 -17.05
C VAL A 149 5.94 24.06 -16.57
N CYS A 150 5.97 24.58 -15.35
CA CYS A 150 4.85 25.26 -14.73
C CYS A 150 4.91 26.78 -14.88
N GLU A 151 5.83 27.33 -15.69
CA GLU A 151 5.94 28.76 -15.96
C GLU A 151 4.59 29.29 -16.49
N GLY A 152 3.90 30.10 -15.69
CA GLY A 152 2.58 30.66 -16.02
C GLY A 152 1.36 29.94 -15.42
N PHE A 153 1.54 28.89 -14.63
CA PHE A 153 0.45 28.34 -13.81
C PHE A 153 -0.14 29.42 -12.91
N LYS A 154 -1.47 29.41 -12.73
CA LYS A 154 -2.15 30.35 -11.82
C LYS A 154 -1.57 30.25 -10.41
N TYR A 155 -1.35 29.03 -9.97
CA TYR A 155 -0.74 28.69 -8.69
C TYR A 155 0.49 27.84 -8.97
N GLN A 156 1.68 28.42 -8.82
CA GLN A 156 2.94 27.67 -8.99
C GLN A 156 2.99 26.49 -8.02
N PRO A 157 3.37 25.27 -8.47
CA PRO A 157 3.59 24.15 -7.56
C PRO A 157 4.64 24.48 -6.48
N ILE A 158 4.48 23.89 -5.30
CA ILE A 158 5.43 24.02 -4.20
C ILE A 158 6.43 22.88 -4.30
N THR A 159 7.70 23.19 -4.46
CA THR A 159 8.77 22.18 -4.52
C THR A 159 9.22 21.76 -3.13
N VAL A 160 9.41 20.46 -2.93
CA VAL A 160 9.82 19.85 -1.65
C VAL A 160 11.01 18.92 -1.90
N GLY A 161 12.12 19.10 -1.18
CA GLY A 161 13.32 18.29 -1.39
C GLY A 161 14.44 18.65 -0.43
N TRP A 162 15.59 17.99 -0.56
CA TRP A 162 16.78 18.30 0.24
C TRP A 162 17.61 19.47 -0.30
N ASP A 163 17.25 19.98 -1.48
CA ASP A 163 17.97 21.07 -2.12
C ASP A 163 17.47 22.42 -1.61
N ASP A 164 18.39 23.35 -1.33
CA ASP A 164 18.07 24.68 -0.79
C ASP A 164 17.28 25.55 -1.79
N THR A 165 17.23 25.17 -3.07
CA THR A 165 16.37 25.81 -4.08
C THR A 165 14.90 25.42 -3.96
N CYS A 166 14.56 24.40 -3.17
CA CYS A 166 13.16 24.00 -2.93
C CYS A 166 12.41 25.05 -2.09
N ASN A 167 11.10 25.18 -2.31
CA ASN A 167 10.26 26.03 -1.47
C ASN A 167 10.17 25.50 -0.03
N VAL A 168 10.18 24.18 0.13
CA VAL A 168 10.23 23.50 1.43
C VAL A 168 11.42 22.56 1.45
N VAL A 169 12.38 22.84 2.33
CA VAL A 169 13.60 22.03 2.49
C VAL A 169 13.36 20.90 3.49
N ILE A 170 13.77 19.68 3.12
CA ILE A 170 13.72 18.50 3.98
C ILE A 170 14.98 18.47 4.85
N ASP A 171 14.80 18.57 6.15
CA ASP A 171 15.83 18.39 7.18
C ASP A 171 15.56 17.15 8.05
N ASP A 172 16.35 16.96 9.11
CA ASP A 172 16.22 15.84 10.03
C ASP A 172 14.89 15.84 10.82
N ASP A 173 14.27 17.01 10.96
CA ASP A 173 13.01 17.27 11.67
C ASP A 173 11.79 17.21 10.74
N PHE A 174 11.98 16.92 9.46
CA PHE A 174 10.91 16.79 8.48
C PHE A 174 10.02 15.58 8.77
N ARG A 175 8.75 15.84 9.11
CA ARG A 175 7.74 14.89 9.58
C ARG A 175 6.35 15.30 9.09
N THR A 176 5.33 14.56 9.52
CA THR A 176 3.90 14.70 9.18
C THR A 176 3.34 16.13 9.13
N PHE A 177 3.82 17.03 9.98
CA PHE A 177 3.30 18.40 10.10
C PHE A 177 4.20 19.46 9.45
N SER A 178 5.28 19.05 8.77
CA SER A 178 6.27 19.97 8.22
C SER A 178 5.75 20.81 7.04
N LEU A 179 4.65 20.40 6.40
CA LEU A 179 4.02 21.19 5.33
C LEU A 179 3.04 22.25 5.85
N ASP A 180 2.67 22.22 7.14
CA ASP A 180 1.58 23.05 7.69
C ASP A 180 1.78 24.56 7.42
N GLU A 181 3.01 25.06 7.52
CA GLU A 181 3.33 26.46 7.26
C GLU A 181 3.10 26.83 5.79
N SER A 182 3.72 26.10 4.85
CA SER A 182 3.54 26.31 3.41
C SER A 182 2.08 26.20 2.96
N ILE A 183 1.31 25.30 3.57
CA ILE A 183 -0.13 25.13 3.30
C ILE A 183 -0.90 26.38 3.75
N CYS A 184 -0.62 26.88 4.96
CA CYS A 184 -1.26 28.10 5.48
C CYS A 184 -0.93 29.33 4.63
N GLU A 185 0.32 29.48 4.21
CA GLU A 185 0.76 30.56 3.31
C GLU A 185 0.01 30.49 1.99
N ARG A 186 -0.02 29.30 1.35
CA ARG A 186 -0.77 29.10 0.11
C ARG A 186 -2.26 29.38 0.29
N LEU A 187 -2.86 28.91 1.38
CA LEU A 187 -4.28 29.15 1.66
C LEU A 187 -4.60 30.64 1.80
N SER A 188 -3.68 31.45 2.35
CA SER A 188 -3.88 32.90 2.45
C SER A 188 -4.00 33.56 1.07
N VAL A 189 -3.19 33.15 0.10
CA VAL A 189 -3.25 33.62 -1.30
C VAL A 189 -4.59 33.24 -1.93
N VAL A 190 -5.00 31.97 -1.79
CA VAL A 190 -6.25 31.46 -2.38
C VAL A 190 -7.48 32.17 -1.79
N ARG A 191 -7.42 32.57 -0.52
CA ARG A 191 -8.46 33.39 0.13
C ARG A 191 -8.53 34.79 -0.47
N THR A 192 -7.39 35.45 -0.67
CA THR A 192 -7.35 36.78 -1.31
C THR A 192 -7.92 36.74 -2.73
N ASP A 193 -7.70 35.66 -3.45
CA ASP A 193 -8.24 35.47 -4.80
C ASP A 193 -9.75 35.15 -4.84
N GLY A 194 -10.40 34.92 -3.67
CA GLY A 194 -11.85 34.69 -3.58
C GLY A 194 -12.34 33.39 -4.24
N VAL A 195 -11.47 32.40 -4.40
CA VAL A 195 -11.77 31.14 -5.12
C VAL A 195 -12.34 30.06 -4.20
N LEU A 196 -12.19 30.23 -2.88
CA LEU A 196 -12.73 29.28 -1.91
C LEU A 196 -14.26 29.37 -1.84
N PRO A 197 -14.96 28.23 -1.75
CA PRO A 197 -16.39 28.24 -1.43
C PRO A 197 -16.65 28.87 -0.05
N GLU A 198 -17.78 29.56 0.10
CA GLU A 198 -18.19 30.27 1.33
C GLU A 198 -18.08 29.40 2.61
N LYS A 199 -18.43 28.11 2.52
CA LYS A 199 -18.28 27.16 3.63
C LYS A 199 -16.81 26.93 4.03
N ALA A 200 -15.91 26.84 3.05
CA ALA A 200 -14.47 26.68 3.29
C ALA A 200 -13.90 27.93 3.92
N GLU A 201 -14.27 29.09 3.39
CA GLU A 201 -13.85 30.37 3.91
C GLU A 201 -14.30 30.57 5.37
N SER A 202 -15.56 30.25 5.67
CA SER A 202 -16.12 30.32 7.03
C SER A 202 -15.38 29.40 8.01
N PHE A 203 -15.07 28.16 7.59
CA PHE A 203 -14.29 27.22 8.39
C PHE A 203 -12.89 27.78 8.71
N PHE A 204 -12.16 28.27 7.71
CA PHE A 204 -10.81 28.80 7.92
C PHE A 204 -10.78 30.14 8.67
N TYR A 205 -11.85 30.92 8.65
CA TYR A 205 -11.96 32.15 9.45
C TYR A 205 -12.18 31.84 10.94
N GLY A 206 -12.94 30.78 11.24
CA GLY A 206 -13.24 30.36 12.61
C GLY A 206 -12.17 29.46 13.26
N SER A 207 -11.28 28.88 12.47
CA SER A 207 -10.29 27.89 12.92
C SER A 207 -8.89 28.48 13.09
N CYS A 208 -8.15 27.95 14.07
CA CYS A 208 -6.75 28.27 14.28
C CYS A 208 -5.85 27.16 13.71
N ARG A 209 -4.69 27.54 13.15
CA ARG A 209 -3.66 26.57 12.76
C ARG A 209 -3.31 25.70 13.97
N ARG A 210 -3.26 24.38 13.77
CA ARG A 210 -2.85 23.45 14.83
C ARG A 210 -1.41 23.71 15.26
N LYS A 211 -1.06 23.27 16.46
CA LYS A 211 0.33 23.14 16.87
C LYS A 211 0.77 21.72 16.53
N GLY A 212 1.94 21.56 15.90
CA GLY A 212 2.51 20.25 15.62
C GLY A 212 2.92 19.55 16.91
N VAL A 213 1.97 18.90 17.58
CA VAL A 213 2.18 18.15 18.82
C VAL A 213 2.32 16.69 18.46
N PHE A 214 3.41 16.08 18.94
CA PHE A 214 3.66 14.67 18.73
C PHE A 214 3.46 13.90 20.03
N HIS A 215 2.82 12.74 19.93
CA HIS A 215 2.50 11.90 21.07
C HIS A 215 3.31 10.61 21.00
N ASP A 216 4.12 10.37 22.04
CA ASP A 216 4.88 9.13 22.14
C ASP A 216 3.94 7.97 22.50
N ILE A 217 4.09 6.86 21.77
CA ILE A 217 3.36 5.62 22.03
C ILE A 217 4.32 4.51 22.39
N ASN A 218 3.87 3.60 23.26
CA ASN A 218 4.67 2.45 23.69
C ASN A 218 4.59 1.30 22.66
N LEU A 219 5.03 1.59 21.44
CA LEU A 219 5.24 0.62 20.38
C LEU A 219 6.67 0.84 19.84
N PRO A 220 7.50 -0.20 19.73
CA PRO A 220 8.80 -0.07 19.09
C PRO A 220 8.62 0.12 17.58
N SER A 221 9.43 1.01 16.99
CA SER A 221 9.66 1.04 15.54
C SER A 221 10.60 -0.09 15.16
N TYR A 222 10.17 -0.92 14.23
CA TYR A 222 11.00 -2.02 13.74
C TYR A 222 11.74 -1.66 12.45
N ASN A 223 11.31 -0.59 11.77
CA ASN A 223 11.81 -0.18 10.45
C ASN A 223 11.95 -1.38 9.49
N HIS A 224 10.94 -2.24 9.47
CA HIS A 224 10.89 -3.45 8.67
C HIS A 224 9.62 -3.47 7.82
N ALA A 225 9.71 -3.99 6.60
CA ALA A 225 8.58 -4.00 5.66
C ALA A 225 7.29 -4.66 6.21
N VAL A 226 7.36 -5.47 7.27
CA VAL A 226 6.16 -6.06 7.90
C VAL A 226 5.39 -5.08 8.79
N THR A 227 6.05 -4.05 9.33
CA THR A 227 5.44 -3.05 10.23
C THR A 227 5.44 -1.63 9.63
N ASN A 228 6.31 -1.33 8.68
CA ASN A 228 6.45 0.00 8.08
C ASN A 228 5.12 0.64 7.62
N PRO A 229 4.19 -0.08 6.99
CA PRO A 229 2.89 0.50 6.67
C PRO A 229 2.07 0.92 7.90
N ASN A 230 2.10 0.14 8.99
CA ASN A 230 1.42 0.46 10.24
C ASN A 230 2.07 1.65 10.94
N GLU A 231 3.41 1.66 10.97
CA GLU A 231 4.19 2.80 11.49
C GLU A 231 3.87 4.08 10.70
N ALA A 232 3.75 4.00 9.37
CA ALA A 232 3.36 5.14 8.53
C ALA A 232 1.98 5.70 8.88
N VAL A 233 0.98 4.84 9.13
CA VAL A 233 -0.34 5.29 9.61
C VAL A 233 -0.19 6.08 10.91
N LEU A 234 0.53 5.54 11.90
CA LEU A 234 0.74 6.20 13.20
C LEU A 234 1.49 7.53 13.07
N TYR A 235 2.58 7.56 12.29
CA TYR A 235 3.31 8.79 12.00
C TYR A 235 2.40 9.82 11.36
N SER A 236 1.60 9.41 10.36
CA SER A 236 0.70 10.30 9.64
C SER A 236 -0.37 10.94 10.54
N LEU A 237 -0.65 10.36 11.71
CA LEU A 237 -1.57 10.89 12.73
C LEU A 237 -0.84 11.71 13.81
N GLY A 238 0.47 11.88 13.72
CA GLY A 238 1.27 12.64 14.69
C GLY A 238 1.81 11.81 15.86
N PHE A 239 1.75 10.49 15.82
CA PHE A 239 2.37 9.66 16.85
C PHE A 239 3.88 9.48 16.60
N LYS A 240 4.63 9.29 17.68
CA LYS A 240 6.07 9.01 17.68
C LYS A 240 6.35 7.65 18.30
N LEU A 241 7.29 6.94 17.68
CA LEU A 241 7.76 5.61 18.07
C LEU A 241 9.20 5.77 18.59
N PRO A 242 9.40 6.08 19.89
CA PRO A 242 10.71 6.49 20.40
C PRO A 242 11.70 5.32 20.52
N ASN A 243 11.20 4.10 20.68
CA ASN A 243 12.03 2.91 20.83
C ASN A 243 12.28 2.25 19.48
N GLN A 244 13.52 1.85 19.20
CA GLN A 244 13.86 1.06 18.02
C GLN A 244 14.21 -0.37 18.41
N GLU A 245 13.56 -1.33 17.77
CA GLU A 245 13.85 -2.76 17.96
C GLU A 245 14.13 -3.44 16.63
N LYS A 246 15.04 -4.42 16.63
CA LYS A 246 15.29 -5.24 15.45
C LYS A 246 14.56 -6.57 15.57
N LEU A 247 13.77 -6.91 14.55
CA LEU A 247 13.16 -8.23 14.45
C LEU A 247 14.25 -9.30 14.37
N LYS A 248 14.13 -10.33 15.21
CA LYS A 248 15.05 -11.46 15.22
C LYS A 248 14.83 -12.29 13.96
N SER A 249 15.83 -12.34 13.08
CA SER A 249 15.83 -13.23 11.93
C SER A 249 16.01 -14.68 12.38
N GLY A 250 15.23 -15.61 11.81
CA GLY A 250 15.34 -17.02 12.14
C GLY A 250 14.22 -17.90 11.55
N ALA A 251 14.34 -19.20 11.77
CA ALA A 251 13.33 -20.17 11.31
C ALA A 251 11.96 -19.95 11.99
N ASP A 252 11.94 -19.28 13.13
CA ASP A 252 10.73 -18.90 13.83
C ASP A 252 10.11 -17.64 13.19
N LYS A 253 8.83 -17.75 12.82
CA LYS A 253 8.04 -16.65 12.23
C LYS A 253 7.29 -15.85 13.29
N SER A 254 7.19 -16.34 14.53
CA SER A 254 6.41 -15.71 15.60
C SER A 254 6.83 -14.26 15.88
N PRO A 255 8.12 -13.89 15.94
CA PRO A 255 8.50 -12.49 16.17
C PRO A 255 7.96 -11.52 15.10
N TYR A 256 7.88 -11.97 13.84
CA TYR A 256 7.32 -11.16 12.75
C TYR A 256 5.80 -11.06 12.86
N ILE A 257 5.12 -12.16 13.22
CA ILE A 257 3.66 -12.20 13.40
C ILE A 257 3.25 -11.34 14.60
N GLU A 258 3.93 -11.47 15.72
CA GLU A 258 3.69 -10.68 16.94
C GLU A 258 3.86 -9.18 16.68
N ALA A 259 4.93 -8.79 15.98
CA ALA A 259 5.16 -7.39 15.62
C ALA A 259 4.07 -6.84 14.69
N MET A 260 3.62 -7.64 13.71
CA MET A 260 2.50 -7.27 12.84
C MET A 260 1.19 -7.12 13.61
N ILE A 261 0.85 -8.07 14.49
CA ILE A 261 -0.37 -8.03 15.30
C ILE A 261 -0.33 -6.86 16.29
N SER A 262 0.80 -6.66 16.98
CA SER A 262 0.99 -5.58 17.94
C SER A 262 0.85 -4.22 17.26
N SER A 263 1.59 -3.97 16.18
CA SER A 263 1.48 -2.71 15.43
C SER A 263 0.07 -2.49 14.84
N SER A 264 -0.59 -3.55 14.37
CA SER A 264 -1.96 -3.45 13.84
C SER A 264 -2.99 -3.13 14.92
N ASN A 265 -2.83 -3.70 16.12
CA ASN A 265 -3.66 -3.36 17.27
C ASN A 265 -3.45 -1.91 17.70
N THR A 266 -2.22 -1.41 17.71
CA THR A 266 -1.92 -0.01 18.00
C THR A 266 -2.57 0.92 16.98
N VAL A 267 -2.50 0.61 15.68
CA VAL A 267 -3.23 1.38 14.66
C VAL A 267 -4.74 1.36 14.91
N LYS A 268 -5.33 0.21 15.27
CA LYS A 268 -6.77 0.13 15.61
C LYS A 268 -7.12 0.81 16.94
N GLU A 269 -6.20 0.88 17.89
CA GLU A 269 -6.44 1.53 19.18
C GLU A 269 -6.44 3.05 19.03
N PHE A 270 -5.45 3.60 18.34
CA PHE A 270 -5.27 5.04 18.19
C PHE A 270 -5.97 5.62 16.95
N GLY A 271 -6.19 4.80 15.92
CA GLY A 271 -6.78 5.23 14.65
C GLY A 271 -8.27 4.95 14.53
N ASN A 272 -8.87 4.09 15.37
CA ASN A 272 -10.26 3.68 15.20
C ASN A 272 -11.20 4.53 16.07
N THR A 273 -12.13 5.21 15.42
CA THR A 273 -13.25 5.89 16.08
C THR A 273 -14.56 5.26 15.67
N ASN A 274 -15.69 5.67 16.25
CA ASN A 274 -17.00 5.09 15.93
C ASN A 274 -17.47 5.36 14.48
N VAL A 275 -16.66 6.07 13.68
CA VAL A 275 -17.03 6.59 12.37
C VAL A 275 -16.03 6.10 11.30
N GLN A 276 -16.13 4.83 10.91
CA GLN A 276 -15.42 4.34 9.73
C GLN A 276 -16.32 4.42 8.50
N SER A 277 -15.87 5.12 7.45
CA SER A 277 -16.60 5.21 6.19
C SER A 277 -16.73 3.84 5.53
N SER A 278 -17.90 3.52 4.99
CA SER A 278 -18.14 2.27 4.24
C SER A 278 -17.29 2.14 2.97
N SER A 279 -16.70 3.26 2.51
CA SER A 279 -15.81 3.29 1.35
C SER A 279 -14.37 2.84 1.65
N LYS A 280 -14.00 2.74 2.94
CA LYS A 280 -12.66 2.38 3.38
C LYS A 280 -12.61 0.96 3.93
N SER A 281 -11.47 0.31 3.75
CA SER A 281 -11.20 -1.00 4.34
C SER A 281 -10.65 -0.83 5.75
N ASP A 282 -10.92 -1.80 6.63
CA ASP A 282 -10.45 -1.81 8.01
C ASP A 282 -9.18 -2.64 8.22
N LEU A 283 -8.73 -3.31 7.16
CA LEU A 283 -7.48 -4.05 7.10
C LEU A 283 -7.02 -4.21 5.64
N VAL A 284 -5.74 -3.97 5.40
CA VAL A 284 -5.07 -4.24 4.12
C VAL A 284 -4.26 -5.52 4.24
N LEU A 285 -4.48 -6.49 3.36
CA LEU A 285 -3.64 -7.68 3.26
C LEU A 285 -2.85 -7.61 1.96
N TYR A 286 -1.53 -7.76 2.05
CA TYR A 286 -0.70 -7.69 0.86
C TYR A 286 0.38 -8.76 0.82
N CYS A 287 0.68 -9.24 -0.38
CA CYS A 287 1.75 -10.19 -0.64
C CYS A 287 2.70 -9.56 -1.66
N PRO A 288 4.00 -9.38 -1.36
CA PRO A 288 4.93 -8.80 -2.32
C PRO A 288 5.00 -9.66 -3.58
N SER A 289 4.75 -9.07 -4.75
CA SER A 289 4.72 -9.77 -6.02
C SER A 289 6.06 -9.77 -6.75
N ILE A 290 6.13 -10.56 -7.82
CA ILE A 290 7.08 -10.50 -8.93
C ILE A 290 6.30 -10.82 -10.22
N TYR A 291 6.89 -10.58 -11.38
CA TYR A 291 6.28 -10.97 -12.65
C TYR A 291 5.81 -12.42 -12.64
N THR A 292 4.58 -12.67 -13.11
CA THR A 292 3.92 -13.97 -12.99
C THR A 292 4.73 -15.13 -13.60
N HIS A 293 5.44 -14.87 -14.70
CA HIS A 293 6.28 -15.87 -15.38
C HIS A 293 7.51 -16.32 -14.54
N LEU A 294 7.83 -15.60 -13.46
CA LEU A 294 8.92 -15.90 -12.54
C LEU A 294 8.48 -16.79 -11.36
N TYR A 295 7.18 -17.01 -11.13
CA TYR A 295 6.73 -17.92 -10.08
C TYR A 295 7.01 -19.40 -10.39
N ASP A 296 7.20 -19.76 -11.66
CA ASP A 296 7.61 -21.10 -12.06
C ASP A 296 9.13 -21.22 -12.10
N PHE A 297 9.73 -21.85 -11.09
CA PHE A 297 11.17 -22.13 -11.05
C PHE A 297 11.67 -23.10 -12.14
N ASN A 298 10.79 -23.66 -12.97
CA ASN A 298 11.16 -24.43 -14.16
C ASN A 298 11.19 -23.58 -15.43
N SER A 299 10.87 -22.28 -15.37
CA SER A 299 10.89 -21.39 -16.53
C SER A 299 12.30 -21.18 -17.10
N GLN A 300 12.36 -20.68 -18.34
CA GLN A 300 13.63 -20.43 -19.04
C GLN A 300 14.55 -19.47 -18.26
N PHE A 301 13.98 -18.47 -17.60
CA PHE A 301 14.73 -17.52 -16.77
C PHE A 301 15.51 -18.24 -15.66
N TRP A 302 14.82 -19.06 -14.86
CA TRP A 302 15.45 -19.81 -13.77
C TRP A 302 16.41 -20.88 -14.28
N ASN A 303 16.12 -21.51 -15.40
CA ASN A 303 17.04 -22.47 -16.01
C ASN A 303 18.34 -21.80 -16.47
N ASN A 304 18.29 -20.56 -16.96
CA ASN A 304 19.49 -19.79 -17.29
C ASN A 304 20.31 -19.46 -16.02
N ILE A 305 19.66 -19.06 -14.93
CA ILE A 305 20.33 -18.87 -13.63
C ILE A 305 20.97 -20.19 -13.16
N LYS A 306 20.23 -21.31 -13.23
CA LYS A 306 20.71 -22.64 -12.82
C LYS A 306 21.91 -23.12 -13.65
N ARG A 307 22.03 -22.69 -14.91
CA ARG A 307 23.17 -23.01 -15.79
C ARG A 307 24.39 -22.13 -15.50
N LYS A 308 24.17 -20.84 -15.21
CA LYS A 308 25.26 -19.89 -14.87
C LYS A 308 25.85 -20.18 -13.50
N GLU A 309 25.01 -20.43 -12.51
CA GLU A 309 25.44 -20.73 -11.14
C GLU A 309 25.52 -22.24 -10.91
N LYS A 310 26.74 -22.73 -10.66
CA LYS A 310 27.00 -24.17 -10.48
C LYS A 310 26.77 -24.60 -9.03
N SER A 311 26.94 -23.70 -8.05
CA SER A 311 26.73 -24.04 -6.64
C SER A 311 25.25 -24.28 -6.36
N LYS A 312 24.93 -25.50 -5.92
CA LYS A 312 23.58 -25.86 -5.48
C LYS A 312 23.12 -24.97 -4.32
N VAL A 313 24.02 -24.68 -3.40
CA VAL A 313 23.78 -23.85 -2.20
C VAL A 313 23.32 -22.46 -2.60
N VAL A 314 24.04 -21.84 -3.54
CA VAL A 314 23.69 -20.51 -4.06
C VAL A 314 22.33 -20.52 -4.76
N ARG A 315 22.07 -21.52 -5.61
CA ARG A 315 20.78 -21.66 -6.30
C ARG A 315 19.62 -21.83 -5.33
N ASP A 316 19.79 -22.67 -4.32
CA ASP A 316 18.77 -22.94 -3.31
C ASP A 316 18.51 -21.70 -2.45
N PHE A 317 19.55 -20.92 -2.12
CA PHE A 317 19.42 -19.65 -1.41
C PHE A 317 18.65 -18.61 -2.23
N ILE A 318 18.98 -18.44 -3.52
CA ILE A 318 18.25 -17.52 -4.41
C ILE A 318 16.77 -17.92 -4.47
N MET A 319 16.47 -19.15 -4.89
CA MET A 319 15.09 -19.58 -5.14
C MET A 319 14.25 -19.68 -3.84
N ASN A 320 14.77 -20.34 -2.82
CA ASN A 320 13.99 -20.62 -1.61
C ASN A 320 14.15 -19.56 -0.53
N GLY A 321 15.29 -18.87 -0.46
CA GLY A 321 15.54 -17.80 0.50
C GLY A 321 15.04 -16.45 0.01
N LEU A 322 15.56 -15.95 -1.12
CA LEU A 322 15.24 -14.60 -1.60
C LEU A 322 13.85 -14.50 -2.22
N PHE A 323 13.47 -15.47 -3.07
CA PHE A 323 12.22 -15.39 -3.82
C PHE A 323 11.02 -15.96 -3.08
N LYS A 324 11.04 -17.23 -2.67
CA LYS A 324 9.95 -17.76 -1.85
C LYS A 324 9.81 -17.02 -0.53
N ASN A 325 10.94 -16.52 0.01
CA ASN A 325 10.99 -15.67 1.19
C ASN A 325 10.07 -16.17 2.32
N PRO A 326 10.32 -17.39 2.84
CA PRO A 326 9.52 -17.95 3.91
C PRO A 326 9.73 -17.16 5.20
N ASN A 327 8.76 -17.26 6.11
CA ASN A 327 8.82 -16.65 7.44
C ASN A 327 9.10 -15.14 7.39
N TYR A 328 8.49 -14.42 6.44
CA TYR A 328 8.56 -12.96 6.37
C TYR A 328 9.98 -12.37 6.26
N SER A 329 10.92 -13.10 5.64
CA SER A 329 12.36 -12.77 5.53
C SER A 329 13.22 -13.22 6.71
N GLY A 330 12.66 -14.03 7.61
CA GLY A 330 13.40 -14.72 8.67
C GLY A 330 14.19 -15.94 8.19
N PHE A 331 14.12 -16.32 6.91
CA PHE A 331 14.71 -17.55 6.37
C PHE A 331 16.11 -17.88 6.92
N ASN A 332 16.20 -18.98 7.67
CA ASN A 332 17.47 -19.51 8.14
C ASN A 332 17.98 -20.56 7.15
N PHE A 333 19.03 -20.22 6.41
CA PHE A 333 19.67 -21.17 5.51
C PHE A 333 20.61 -22.07 6.32
N SER A 334 20.25 -23.34 6.49
CA SER A 334 21.07 -24.33 7.21
C SER A 334 22.37 -24.64 6.44
N LEU A 335 23.40 -23.84 6.70
CA LEU A 335 24.75 -24.07 6.21
C LEU A 335 25.35 -25.26 6.96
N LYS A 336 25.65 -26.34 6.22
CA LYS A 336 26.21 -27.56 6.83
C LYS A 336 27.69 -27.41 7.19
N ASN A 337 28.39 -26.45 6.58
CA ASN A 337 29.80 -26.18 6.83
C ASN A 337 30.20 -24.75 6.43
N GLU A 338 31.39 -24.32 6.87
CA GLU A 338 31.95 -22.99 6.61
C GLU A 338 32.21 -22.73 5.11
N GLN A 339 32.45 -23.78 4.32
CA GLN A 339 32.68 -23.68 2.88
C GLN A 339 31.42 -23.22 2.13
N GLN A 340 30.25 -23.72 2.50
CA GLN A 340 28.97 -23.27 1.93
C GLN A 340 28.70 -21.79 2.24
N SER A 341 29.10 -21.31 3.43
CA SER A 341 29.01 -19.90 3.80
C SER A 341 29.89 -19.03 2.89
N LYS A 342 31.14 -19.45 2.67
CA LYS A 342 32.09 -18.78 1.79
C LYS A 342 31.61 -18.75 0.33
N GLU A 343 30.94 -19.80 -0.14
CA GLU A 343 30.34 -19.82 -1.49
C GLU A 343 29.25 -18.76 -1.66
N LEU A 344 28.34 -18.63 -0.69
CA LEU A 344 27.28 -17.60 -0.73
C LEU A 344 27.87 -16.19 -0.69
N GLN A 345 28.77 -15.92 0.26
CA GLN A 345 29.37 -14.60 0.43
C GLN A 345 30.18 -14.14 -0.80
N LYS A 346 30.84 -15.08 -1.49
CA LYS A 346 31.63 -14.77 -2.68
C LYS A 346 30.80 -14.62 -3.95
N SER A 347 29.57 -15.13 -3.99
CA SER A 347 28.74 -15.06 -5.20
C SER A 347 28.36 -13.62 -5.53
N GLY A 348 28.86 -13.12 -6.66
CA GLY A 348 28.45 -11.81 -7.20
C GLY A 348 26.97 -11.81 -7.61
N LEU A 349 26.47 -12.95 -8.10
CA LEU A 349 25.09 -13.11 -8.52
C LEU A 349 24.11 -12.96 -7.34
N VAL A 350 24.42 -13.54 -6.17
CA VAL A 350 23.60 -13.38 -4.95
C VAL A 350 23.52 -11.92 -4.57
N ARG A 351 24.66 -11.23 -4.48
CA ARG A 351 24.70 -9.81 -4.08
C ARG A 351 23.87 -8.93 -5.02
N GLN A 352 23.98 -9.14 -6.33
CA GLN A 352 23.20 -8.39 -7.31
C GLN A 352 21.68 -8.65 -7.18
N ILE A 353 21.28 -9.92 -7.12
CA ILE A 353 19.86 -10.29 -6.98
C ILE A 353 19.29 -9.80 -5.64
N GLU A 354 20.06 -9.91 -4.56
CA GLU A 354 19.66 -9.46 -3.24
C GLU A 354 19.47 -7.94 -3.19
N GLN A 355 20.38 -7.16 -3.78
CA GLN A 355 20.27 -5.70 -3.86
C GLN A 355 19.01 -5.28 -4.62
N ILE A 356 18.79 -5.85 -5.81
CA ILE A 356 17.58 -5.61 -6.60
C ILE A 356 16.33 -5.99 -5.81
N ARG A 357 16.32 -7.17 -5.17
CA ARG A 357 15.13 -7.63 -4.46
C ARG A 357 14.84 -6.77 -3.22
N LYS A 358 15.86 -6.29 -2.51
CA LYS A 358 15.69 -5.36 -1.38
C LYS A 358 15.07 -4.05 -1.85
N PHE A 359 15.61 -3.46 -2.91
CA PHE A 359 15.08 -2.25 -3.55
C PHE A 359 13.61 -2.42 -3.94
N GLU A 360 13.29 -3.48 -4.69
CA GLU A 360 11.93 -3.81 -5.13
C GLU A 360 10.93 -3.99 -3.97
N LEU A 361 11.34 -4.71 -2.92
CA LEU A 361 10.51 -4.93 -1.74
C LEU A 361 10.27 -3.64 -0.95
N GLN A 362 11.27 -2.74 -0.89
CA GLN A 362 11.12 -1.42 -0.26
C GLN A 362 10.10 -0.57 -1.00
N PHE A 363 10.19 -0.49 -2.33
CA PHE A 363 9.21 0.26 -3.15
C PHE A 363 7.81 -0.34 -3.06
N SER A 364 7.70 -1.67 -3.07
CA SER A 364 6.43 -2.36 -2.85
C SER A 364 5.83 -2.01 -1.48
N SER A 365 6.66 -2.00 -0.42
CA SER A 365 6.21 -1.62 0.93
C SER A 365 5.79 -0.15 0.99
N ALA A 366 6.52 0.75 0.34
CA ALA A 366 6.17 2.17 0.29
C ALA A 366 4.83 2.40 -0.43
N ALA A 367 4.55 1.65 -1.51
CA ALA A 367 3.23 1.68 -2.16
C ALA A 367 2.10 1.30 -1.18
N ILE A 368 2.33 0.31 -0.32
CA ILE A 368 1.36 -0.10 0.71
C ILE A 368 1.21 0.96 1.80
N ASN A 369 2.25 1.76 2.11
CA ASN A 369 2.10 2.88 3.05
C ASN A 369 1.01 3.85 2.58
N PHE A 370 0.99 4.26 1.30
CA PHE A 370 -0.04 5.14 0.76
C PHE A 370 -1.44 4.54 0.92
N LEU A 371 -1.58 3.25 0.65
CA LEU A 371 -2.85 2.56 0.77
C LEU A 371 -3.32 2.46 2.23
N ALA A 372 -2.41 2.13 3.15
CA ALA A 372 -2.69 2.03 4.58
C ALA A 372 -3.08 3.39 5.17
N VAL A 373 -2.30 4.44 4.88
CA VAL A 373 -2.58 5.82 5.34
C VAL A 373 -3.88 6.34 4.73
N SER A 374 -4.13 6.11 3.43
CA SER A 374 -5.37 6.57 2.80
C SER A 374 -6.61 5.85 3.34
N ASN A 375 -6.51 4.61 3.81
CA ASN A 375 -7.61 3.91 4.48
C ASN A 375 -7.66 4.17 5.99
N ASN A 376 -6.63 4.83 6.54
CA ASN A 376 -6.36 4.89 7.98
C ASN A 376 -6.47 3.51 8.66
N ALA A 377 -5.94 2.49 8.01
CA ALA A 377 -6.12 1.09 8.40
C ALA A 377 -4.79 0.35 8.49
N PRO A 378 -4.67 -0.64 9.37
CA PRO A 378 -3.47 -1.46 9.43
C PRO A 378 -3.29 -2.27 8.16
N ALA A 379 -2.05 -2.59 7.84
CA ALA A 379 -1.68 -3.51 6.78
C ALA A 379 -0.87 -4.69 7.33
N LEU A 380 -1.24 -5.89 6.88
CA LEU A 380 -0.52 -7.13 7.19
C LEU A 380 0.14 -7.64 5.92
N ARG A 381 1.47 -7.78 6.01
CA ARG A 381 2.25 -8.46 4.98
C ARG A 381 2.00 -9.96 5.10
N LEU A 382 1.83 -10.62 3.97
CA LEU A 382 1.79 -12.08 3.85
C LEU A 382 3.11 -12.61 3.27
N PRO A 383 3.45 -13.90 3.49
CA PRO A 383 4.67 -14.49 2.94
C PRO A 383 4.60 -14.58 1.41
N ASN A 384 5.71 -14.23 0.73
CA ASN A 384 5.76 -14.29 -0.76
C ASN A 384 5.51 -15.71 -1.29
N LYS A 385 5.82 -16.74 -0.49
CA LYS A 385 5.58 -18.15 -0.82
C LYS A 385 4.12 -18.42 -1.22
N LEU A 386 3.15 -17.63 -0.77
CA LEU A 386 1.76 -17.75 -1.20
C LEU A 386 1.61 -17.61 -2.73
N ASN A 387 2.39 -16.74 -3.36
CA ASN A 387 2.38 -16.54 -4.82
C ASN A 387 2.96 -17.72 -5.61
N PHE A 388 3.62 -18.68 -4.95
CA PHE A 388 4.21 -19.84 -5.63
C PHE A 388 3.25 -21.04 -5.72
N TYR A 389 1.99 -20.90 -5.30
CA TYR A 389 1.00 -21.99 -5.36
C TYR A 389 0.27 -22.14 -6.71
N HIS A 390 0.67 -21.40 -7.75
CA HIS A 390 0.05 -21.49 -9.08
C HIS A 390 0.05 -22.91 -9.68
N SER A 391 1.11 -23.70 -9.47
CA SER A 391 1.15 -25.09 -9.94
C SER A 391 0.08 -25.95 -9.27
N SER A 392 -0.11 -25.76 -7.96
CA SER A 392 -1.16 -26.47 -7.20
C SER A 392 -2.56 -26.07 -7.67
N LEU A 393 -2.77 -24.82 -8.05
CA LEU A 393 -4.04 -24.34 -8.62
C LEU A 393 -4.30 -24.95 -10.00
N ARG A 394 -3.28 -25.05 -10.87
CA ARG A 394 -3.41 -25.74 -12.17
C ARG A 394 -3.74 -27.22 -12.02
N ASP A 395 -3.12 -27.90 -11.05
CA ASP A 395 -3.46 -29.29 -10.71
C ASP A 395 -4.94 -29.43 -10.32
N ILE A 396 -5.42 -28.54 -9.45
CA ILE A 396 -6.82 -28.49 -8.99
C ILE A 396 -7.77 -28.22 -10.18
N GLU A 397 -7.44 -27.26 -11.03
CA GLU A 397 -8.22 -26.94 -12.23
C GLU A 397 -8.32 -28.15 -13.17
N SER A 398 -7.19 -28.82 -13.45
CA SER A 398 -7.15 -30.03 -14.28
C SER A 398 -8.04 -31.15 -13.72
N LEU A 399 -7.95 -31.39 -12.41
CA LEU A 399 -8.78 -32.38 -11.72
C LEU A 399 -10.26 -32.01 -11.74
N SER A 400 -10.60 -30.71 -11.62
CA SER A 400 -11.99 -30.23 -11.65
C SER A 400 -12.68 -30.47 -13.01
N LYS A 401 -11.91 -30.45 -14.10
CA LYS A 401 -12.41 -30.72 -15.46
C LYS A 401 -12.62 -32.20 -15.74
N SER A 402 -11.97 -33.07 -14.97
CA SER A 402 -12.14 -34.52 -15.09
C SER A 402 -13.36 -34.99 -14.29
N GLY A 403 -14.42 -35.42 -14.97
CA GLY A 403 -15.69 -35.84 -14.34
C GLY A 403 -15.70 -37.25 -13.73
N SER A 404 -14.54 -37.77 -13.28
CA SER A 404 -14.45 -39.12 -12.69
C SER A 404 -14.58 -39.09 -11.16
N GLN A 405 -15.13 -40.13 -10.55
CA GLN A 405 -15.26 -40.19 -9.09
C GLN A 405 -13.90 -40.17 -8.36
N GLN A 406 -12.86 -40.75 -8.98
CA GLN A 406 -11.48 -40.70 -8.46
C GLN A 406 -10.88 -39.30 -8.52
N SER A 407 -11.22 -38.51 -9.53
CA SER A 407 -10.74 -37.12 -9.63
C SER A 407 -11.42 -36.21 -8.61
N GLU A 408 -12.68 -36.43 -8.27
CA GLU A 408 -13.35 -35.68 -7.19
C GLU A 408 -12.66 -35.90 -5.83
N THR A 409 -12.32 -37.16 -5.50
CA THR A 409 -11.60 -37.45 -4.25
C THR A 409 -10.20 -36.83 -4.25
N LYS A 410 -9.48 -36.90 -5.38
CA LYS A 410 -8.16 -36.27 -5.53
C LYS A 410 -8.24 -34.74 -5.47
N LEU A 411 -9.28 -34.16 -6.05
CA LEU A 411 -9.56 -32.72 -6.04
C LEU A 411 -9.72 -32.22 -4.61
N LYS A 412 -10.61 -32.85 -3.83
CA LYS A 412 -10.83 -32.50 -2.42
C LYS A 412 -9.53 -32.58 -1.63
N ARG A 413 -8.79 -33.69 -1.74
CA ARG A 413 -7.50 -33.86 -1.05
C ARG A 413 -6.49 -32.78 -1.42
N LYS A 414 -6.35 -32.45 -2.70
CA LYS A 414 -5.42 -31.40 -3.18
C LYS A 414 -5.82 -30.01 -2.71
N PHE A 415 -7.12 -29.73 -2.68
CA PHE A 415 -7.66 -28.47 -2.16
C PHE A 415 -7.43 -28.33 -0.64
N ASP A 416 -7.66 -29.40 0.13
CA ASP A 416 -7.38 -29.44 1.57
C ASP A 416 -5.88 -29.24 1.83
N GLN A 417 -5.02 -29.91 1.05
CA GLN A 417 -3.57 -29.76 1.13
C GLN A 417 -3.11 -28.33 0.83
N LEU A 418 -3.66 -27.72 -0.22
CA LEU A 418 -3.36 -26.33 -0.58
C LEU A 418 -3.75 -25.37 0.55
N THR A 419 -4.96 -25.55 1.08
CA THR A 419 -5.50 -24.70 2.16
C THR A 419 -4.67 -24.82 3.43
N SER A 420 -4.33 -26.06 3.85
CA SER A 420 -3.44 -26.30 4.99
C SER A 420 -2.07 -25.69 4.77
N SER A 421 -1.44 -25.95 3.61
CA SER A 421 -0.10 -25.43 3.31
C SER A 421 -0.08 -23.90 3.34
N MET A 422 -1.10 -23.25 2.77
CA MET A 422 -1.19 -21.80 2.86
C MET A 422 -1.33 -21.35 4.33
N LYS A 423 -2.22 -21.97 5.13
CA LYS A 423 -2.41 -21.62 6.56
C LYS A 423 -1.10 -21.73 7.32
N ASP A 424 -0.37 -22.81 7.09
CA ASP A 424 0.94 -23.07 7.69
C ASP A 424 1.96 -22.01 7.28
N GLU A 425 1.93 -21.48 6.05
CA GLU A 425 2.82 -20.37 5.67
C GLU A 425 2.48 -19.07 6.40
N ILE A 426 1.19 -18.71 6.49
CA ILE A 426 0.76 -17.46 7.13
C ILE A 426 1.03 -17.49 8.64
N GLY A 427 0.74 -18.63 9.29
CA GLY A 427 0.70 -18.74 10.75
C GLY A 427 -0.73 -18.65 11.30
N GLU A 428 -0.99 -19.44 12.34
CA GLU A 428 -2.31 -19.60 12.95
C GLU A 428 -2.78 -18.28 13.60
N ASP A 429 -1.96 -17.70 14.48
CA ASP A 429 -2.27 -16.44 15.18
C ASP A 429 -2.64 -15.30 14.21
N LEU A 430 -1.91 -15.18 13.09
CA LEU A 430 -2.20 -14.16 12.09
C LEU A 430 -3.50 -14.45 11.34
N CYS A 431 -3.80 -15.73 11.05
CA CYS A 431 -5.08 -16.10 10.46
C CYS A 431 -6.24 -15.79 11.42
N GLU A 432 -6.11 -16.14 12.70
CA GLU A 432 -7.11 -15.84 13.72
C GLU A 432 -7.32 -14.34 13.88
N TYR A 433 -6.23 -13.57 13.89
CA TYR A 433 -6.28 -12.12 13.94
C TYR A 433 -7.08 -11.53 12.77
N ILE A 434 -6.78 -11.96 11.54
CA ILE A 434 -7.48 -11.49 10.33
C ILE A 434 -8.98 -11.75 10.46
N VAL A 435 -9.39 -12.96 10.89
CA VAL A 435 -10.81 -13.31 11.03
C VAL A 435 -11.48 -12.50 12.14
N ALA A 436 -10.82 -12.34 13.29
CA ALA A 436 -11.41 -11.71 14.47
C ALA A 436 -11.48 -10.18 14.38
N LYS A 437 -10.57 -9.55 13.63
CA LYS A 437 -10.36 -8.09 13.65
C LYS A 437 -10.63 -7.40 12.32
N SER A 438 -11.07 -8.10 11.28
CA SER A 438 -11.45 -7.49 10.01
C SER A 438 -12.94 -7.65 9.71
N SER A 439 -13.48 -6.64 9.05
CA SER A 439 -14.85 -6.57 8.54
C SER A 439 -14.87 -6.18 7.06
N SER A 440 -13.85 -5.48 6.57
CA SER A 440 -13.69 -5.02 5.19
C SER A 440 -12.23 -5.08 4.76
N LEU A 441 -11.92 -5.95 3.79
CA LEU A 441 -10.56 -6.18 3.34
C LEU A 441 -10.24 -5.53 2.00
N THR A 442 -9.05 -4.90 1.94
CA THR A 442 -8.36 -4.65 0.67
C THR A 442 -7.26 -5.69 0.48
N LEU A 443 -7.33 -6.45 -0.61
CA LEU A 443 -6.37 -7.49 -0.95
C LEU A 443 -5.45 -7.01 -2.08
N CYS A 444 -4.13 -7.06 -1.86
CA CYS A 444 -3.09 -6.75 -2.85
C CYS A 444 -2.18 -7.97 -3.04
N SER A 445 -2.49 -8.83 -4.00
CA SER A 445 -1.76 -10.10 -4.21
C SER A 445 -2.00 -10.65 -5.62
N ASP A 446 -1.00 -11.34 -6.17
CA ASP A 446 -1.14 -12.13 -7.40
C ASP A 446 -1.79 -13.50 -7.13
N SER A 447 -1.74 -13.96 -5.87
CA SER A 447 -2.42 -15.18 -5.44
C SER A 447 -3.92 -14.97 -5.31
N ILE A 448 -4.68 -16.02 -5.60
CA ILE A 448 -6.12 -16.12 -5.35
C ILE A 448 -6.36 -16.32 -3.85
N LEU A 449 -6.11 -15.28 -3.05
CA LEU A 449 -6.30 -15.32 -1.59
C LEU A 449 -7.78 -15.40 -1.22
N GLU A 450 -8.67 -14.97 -2.12
CA GLU A 450 -10.13 -15.03 -1.99
C GLU A 450 -10.69 -16.46 -1.85
N TRP A 451 -9.95 -17.50 -2.27
CA TRP A 451 -10.40 -18.90 -2.17
C TRP A 451 -10.11 -19.54 -0.81
N ARG A 452 -9.62 -18.76 0.16
CA ARG A 452 -9.43 -19.22 1.53
C ARG A 452 -10.73 -19.30 2.31
N CYS A 453 -10.94 -20.47 2.93
CA CYS A 453 -11.93 -20.66 4.01
C CYS A 453 -11.72 -19.76 5.24
N CYS A 454 -10.55 -19.14 5.42
CA CYS A 454 -10.34 -18.13 6.47
C CYS A 454 -11.11 -16.83 6.19
N LEU A 455 -11.49 -16.54 4.95
CA LEU A 455 -12.14 -15.29 4.57
C LEU A 455 -13.65 -15.47 4.30
N ASN A 456 -14.17 -16.71 4.35
CA ASN A 456 -15.57 -17.05 4.04
C ASN A 456 -16.61 -16.43 4.99
N GLN A 457 -16.21 -15.73 6.05
CA GLN A 457 -17.09 -15.02 6.98
C GLN A 457 -17.13 -13.50 6.77
N LEU A 458 -16.36 -12.97 5.81
CA LEU A 458 -16.24 -11.53 5.58
C LEU A 458 -17.17 -11.10 4.44
N ASN A 459 -18.01 -10.11 4.73
CA ASN A 459 -19.14 -9.73 3.87
C ASN A 459 -18.75 -8.86 2.66
N LEU A 460 -17.51 -8.34 2.57
CA LEU A 460 -17.05 -7.52 1.45
C LEU A 460 -15.55 -7.67 1.19
N PHE A 461 -15.19 -7.80 -0.10
CA PHE A 461 -13.81 -7.78 -0.59
C PHE A 461 -13.62 -6.68 -1.61
N ARG A 462 -12.51 -5.94 -1.50
CA ARG A 462 -11.95 -5.14 -2.59
C ARG A 462 -10.64 -5.77 -3.03
N VAL A 463 -10.61 -6.33 -4.23
CA VAL A 463 -9.42 -7.00 -4.78
C VAL A 463 -8.70 -6.04 -5.73
N LEU A 464 -7.45 -5.72 -5.41
CA LEU A 464 -6.53 -5.03 -6.30
C LEU A 464 -5.52 -6.06 -6.81
N ARG A 465 -5.59 -6.40 -8.10
CA ARG A 465 -4.60 -7.25 -8.75
C ARG A 465 -3.53 -6.37 -9.38
N SER A 466 -2.28 -6.61 -9.01
CA SER A 466 -1.14 -6.13 -9.80
C SER A 466 -1.03 -7.02 -11.02
N ASP A 467 -1.74 -6.67 -12.10
CA ASP A 467 -1.34 -7.13 -13.43
C ASP A 467 -0.35 -6.08 -13.96
N PRO A 468 0.98 -6.29 -13.84
CA PRO A 468 1.91 -5.49 -14.61
C PRO A 468 1.73 -5.89 -16.08
N LEU A 469 1.27 -4.95 -16.90
CA LEU A 469 1.18 -5.09 -18.36
C LEU A 469 2.54 -5.42 -18.98
#